data_AF-A0A5W8JRF7-F1
#
_entry.id   AF-A0A5W8JRF7-F1
#
_cell.length_a   1.000
_cell.length_b   1.000
_cell.length_c   1.000
_cell.angle_alpha   90.00
_cell.angle_beta   90.00
_cell.angle_gamma   90.00
#
_symmetry.space_group_name_H-M   'P 1'
#
loop_
_entity.id
_entity.type
_entity.pdbx_description
1 polymer ?
#
loop_
_entity_poly.entity_id
_entity_poly.type
_entity_poly.pdbx_seq_one_letter_code
_entity_poly.pdbx_strand_id
1 'polypeptide(L)'
;MNKTNHFKRQALIASVLLAAPLVSHSAIVPDRTRVIFNGNENSITVTLKNGNATLPYLAQAWLEDDKLAKDTRYFTALPPLQRIEPKSDGQVKVQPLPAAASLPQDRESLFYFNVREIPPKSDKPNTLQLALQTRIKFFYRPVAVARQVDKTHPWQTKLTLTYQGDGVIFDNPTPFYLVISNAGSKENETASGFKNLLIAPREKVTSPIKGASLGSSPVVGYVDDYGGHRLLVFTCSGNTCKVNEEKTRDAEKKANK
;
A
#
# COMPACT_ATOMS: atom_id res chain seq x y z
N MET A 1 33.79 60.60 -12.65
CA MET A 1 32.65 60.28 -13.55
C MET A 1 32.55 58.76 -13.69
N ASN A 2 31.40 58.22 -13.26
CA ASN A 2 31.11 56.81 -12.99
C ASN A 2 31.02 55.93 -14.24
N LYS A 3 31.73 54.79 -14.26
CA LYS A 3 31.34 53.57 -15.02
C LYS A 3 31.78 52.29 -14.31
N THR A 4 31.33 52.12 -13.07
CA THR A 4 31.44 50.87 -12.32
C THR A 4 30.06 50.67 -11.71
N ASN A 5 29.18 49.87 -12.32
CA ASN A 5 27.99 49.25 -11.66
C ASN A 5 26.99 48.49 -12.57
N HIS A 6 27.21 48.30 -13.88
CA HIS A 6 26.22 47.56 -14.70
C HIS A 6 26.37 46.03 -14.69
N PHE A 7 27.54 45.48 -14.37
CA PHE A 7 27.76 44.03 -14.44
C PHE A 7 27.22 43.21 -13.25
N LYS A 8 26.84 43.86 -12.14
CA LYS A 8 26.36 43.16 -10.92
C LYS A 8 24.83 43.02 -10.82
N ARG A 9 24.06 43.64 -11.72
CA ARG A 9 22.58 43.57 -11.69
C ARG A 9 21.98 42.51 -12.62
N GLN A 10 22.75 41.94 -13.54
CA GLN A 10 22.25 40.90 -14.46
C GLN A 10 22.50 39.46 -13.98
N ALA A 11 23.29 39.27 -12.92
CA ALA A 11 23.60 37.94 -12.38
C ALA A 11 22.55 37.41 -11.38
N LEU A 12 21.53 38.21 -11.00
CA LEU A 12 20.58 37.82 -9.96
C LEU A 12 19.23 37.25 -10.46
N ILE A 13 18.99 37.22 -11.79
CA ILE A 13 17.71 36.76 -12.36
C ILE A 13 17.79 35.30 -12.87
N ALA A 14 18.98 34.71 -12.93
CA ALA A 14 19.17 33.37 -13.54
C ALA A 14 19.08 32.17 -12.56
N SER A 15 18.86 32.38 -11.25
CA SER A 15 18.84 31.29 -10.25
C SER A 15 17.47 30.81 -9.78
N VAL A 16 16.36 31.28 -10.37
CA VAL A 16 14.98 30.85 -9.99
C VAL A 16 14.39 29.87 -11.01
N LEU A 17 15.18 28.88 -11.46
CA LEU A 17 14.73 27.87 -12.42
C LEU A 17 15.10 26.43 -12.08
N LEU A 18 15.51 26.15 -10.84
CA LEU A 18 15.77 24.78 -10.36
C LEU A 18 14.89 24.45 -9.16
N ALA A 19 13.71 23.88 -9.44
CA ALA A 19 13.00 22.87 -8.64
C ALA A 19 11.49 22.88 -8.94
N ALA A 20 11.08 22.82 -10.22
CA ALA A 20 9.76 22.29 -10.49
C ALA A 20 9.84 20.77 -10.26
N PRO A 21 9.08 20.18 -9.32
CA PRO A 21 9.04 18.73 -9.19
C PRO A 21 8.58 18.16 -10.53
N LEU A 22 9.37 17.25 -11.10
CA LEU A 22 8.93 16.42 -12.22
C LEU A 22 7.83 15.52 -11.66
N VAL A 23 6.59 15.99 -11.72
CA VAL A 23 5.43 15.18 -11.35
C VAL A 23 5.25 14.16 -12.47
N SER A 24 5.83 12.98 -12.28
CA SER A 24 5.58 11.84 -13.15
C SER A 24 4.13 11.40 -12.93
N HIS A 25 3.27 11.73 -13.87
CA HIS A 25 1.88 11.29 -13.85
C HIS A 25 1.81 9.95 -14.59
N SER A 26 1.53 8.86 -13.86
CA SER A 26 1.12 7.61 -14.51
C SER A 26 -0.14 7.86 -15.31
N ALA A 27 -0.16 7.37 -16.54
CA ALA A 27 -1.35 7.45 -17.36
C ALA A 27 -2.39 6.47 -16.82
N ILE A 28 -2.04 5.20 -16.59
CA ILE A 28 -2.99 4.19 -16.11
C ILE A 28 -2.86 3.94 -14.61
N VAL A 29 -3.89 4.37 -13.85
CA VAL A 29 -3.92 4.25 -12.39
C VAL A 29 -5.11 3.39 -11.94
N PRO A 30 -4.90 2.34 -11.13
CA PRO A 30 -5.99 1.61 -10.49
C PRO A 30 -6.75 2.47 -9.49
N ASP A 31 -8.05 2.20 -9.29
CA ASP A 31 -8.94 2.89 -8.36
C ASP A 31 -8.62 2.67 -6.86
N ARG A 32 -7.68 1.78 -6.55
CA ARG A 32 -7.33 1.37 -5.18
C ARG A 32 -5.87 0.95 -5.06
N THR A 33 -5.36 0.98 -3.82
CA THR A 33 -3.98 0.60 -3.49
C THR A 33 -3.82 -0.85 -3.04
N ARG A 34 -4.93 -1.58 -2.90
CA ARG A 34 -5.00 -3.02 -2.59
C ARG A 34 -6.33 -3.62 -3.00
N VAL A 35 -6.36 -4.92 -3.23
CA VAL A 35 -7.58 -5.66 -3.59
C VAL A 35 -7.86 -6.68 -2.49
N ILE A 36 -9.10 -6.72 -2.01
CA ILE A 36 -9.60 -7.79 -1.15
C ILE A 36 -10.59 -8.61 -1.97
N PHE A 37 -10.29 -9.88 -2.20
CA PHE A 37 -11.18 -10.81 -2.90
C PHE A 37 -11.84 -11.71 -1.86
N ASN A 38 -13.13 -11.51 -1.61
CA ASN A 38 -13.87 -12.37 -0.68
C ASN A 38 -14.23 -13.71 -1.35
N GLY A 39 -14.01 -14.82 -0.66
CA GLY A 39 -14.16 -16.16 -1.21
C GLY A 39 -15.61 -16.58 -1.55
N ASN A 40 -16.61 -15.77 -1.19
CA ASN A 40 -18.00 -15.94 -1.59
C ASN A 40 -18.35 -15.18 -2.88
N GLU A 41 -17.42 -14.40 -3.43
CA GLU A 41 -17.62 -13.64 -4.66
C GLU A 41 -17.12 -14.43 -5.88
N ASN A 42 -17.87 -14.36 -6.98
CA ASN A 42 -17.47 -14.97 -8.25
C ASN A 42 -16.48 -14.09 -9.03
N SER A 43 -16.37 -12.81 -8.67
CA SER A 43 -15.43 -11.87 -9.27
C SER A 43 -15.42 -10.54 -8.53
N ILE A 44 -14.31 -9.81 -8.67
CA ILE A 44 -14.20 -8.40 -8.29
C ILE A 44 -13.73 -7.57 -9.50
N THR A 45 -14.17 -6.32 -9.59
CA THR A 45 -13.74 -5.40 -10.64
C THR A 45 -12.80 -4.35 -10.07
N VAL A 46 -11.68 -4.12 -10.75
CA VAL A 46 -10.75 -3.01 -10.52
C VAL A 46 -10.88 -2.04 -11.68
N THR A 47 -11.20 -0.79 -11.38
CA THR A 47 -11.29 0.27 -12.39
C THR A 47 -9.89 0.84 -12.65
N LEU A 48 -9.54 1.05 -13.91
CA LEU A 48 -8.28 1.63 -14.35
C LEU A 48 -8.58 2.97 -15.03
N LYS A 49 -8.09 4.06 -14.46
CA LYS A 49 -8.28 5.40 -15.02
C LYS A 49 -7.12 5.79 -15.91
N ASN A 50 -7.39 6.26 -17.12
CA ASN A 50 -6.40 6.96 -17.94
C ASN A 50 -6.38 8.45 -17.57
N GLY A 51 -5.41 8.84 -16.73
CA GLY A 51 -5.16 10.24 -16.34
C GLY A 51 -4.56 11.09 -17.46
N ASN A 52 -4.12 10.50 -18.57
CA ASN A 52 -3.62 11.26 -19.70
C ASN A 52 -4.77 11.98 -20.43
N ALA A 53 -4.60 13.29 -20.64
CA ALA A 53 -5.62 14.15 -21.21
C ALA A 53 -5.80 14.01 -22.72
N THR A 54 -4.79 13.50 -23.43
CA THR A 54 -4.70 13.58 -24.90
C THR A 54 -4.32 12.27 -25.58
N LEU A 55 -3.62 11.37 -24.90
CA LEU A 55 -3.09 10.14 -25.47
C LEU A 55 -3.82 8.90 -24.94
N PRO A 56 -4.18 7.96 -25.82
CA PRO A 56 -4.67 6.65 -25.44
C PRO A 56 -3.52 5.79 -24.92
N TYR A 57 -3.82 4.90 -23.98
CA TYR A 57 -2.83 3.96 -23.43
C TYR A 57 -3.38 2.53 -23.50
N LEU A 58 -2.48 1.58 -23.71
CA LEU A 58 -2.79 0.17 -23.47
C LEU A 58 -2.52 -0.14 -21.99
N ALA A 59 -3.39 -0.91 -21.37
CA ALA A 59 -3.26 -1.39 -20.00
C ALA A 59 -3.20 -2.91 -20.00
N GLN A 60 -2.09 -3.47 -19.54
CA GLN A 60 -1.93 -4.91 -19.35
C GLN A 60 -2.12 -5.27 -17.89
N ALA A 61 -2.95 -6.27 -17.59
CA ALA A 61 -3.24 -6.70 -16.21
C ALA A 61 -3.01 -8.20 -16.00
N TRP A 62 -2.43 -8.56 -14.85
CA TRP A 62 -2.20 -9.95 -14.46
C TRP A 62 -2.07 -10.10 -12.93
N LEU A 63 -2.09 -11.35 -12.46
CA LEU A 63 -1.77 -11.69 -11.07
C LEU A 63 -0.42 -12.40 -10.94
N GLU A 64 0.23 -12.17 -9.80
CA GLU A 64 1.44 -12.87 -9.35
C GLU A 64 1.17 -13.50 -7.97
N ASP A 65 1.89 -14.56 -7.65
CA ASP A 65 1.90 -15.18 -6.32
C ASP A 65 2.69 -14.35 -5.29
N ASP A 66 2.77 -14.86 -4.06
CA ASP A 66 3.51 -14.24 -2.95
C ASP A 66 5.03 -14.18 -3.18
N LYS A 67 5.55 -14.93 -4.17
CA LYS A 67 6.95 -14.92 -4.62
C LYS A 67 7.16 -14.04 -5.85
N LEU A 68 6.14 -13.26 -6.24
CA LEU A 68 6.17 -12.35 -7.40
C LEU A 68 6.32 -13.08 -8.73
N ALA A 69 6.04 -14.38 -8.79
CA ALA A 69 5.98 -15.14 -10.02
C ALA A 69 4.57 -15.04 -10.61
N LYS A 70 4.46 -14.91 -11.93
CA LYS A 70 3.16 -14.89 -12.60
C LYS A 70 2.41 -16.19 -12.28
N ASP A 71 1.24 -16.08 -11.65
CA ASP A 71 0.41 -17.23 -11.28
C ASP A 71 -0.98 -17.05 -11.85
N THR A 72 -1.34 -17.95 -12.77
CA THR A 72 -2.66 -17.99 -13.42
C THR A 72 -3.47 -19.20 -12.99
N ARG A 73 -3.07 -19.90 -11.92
CA ARG A 73 -3.76 -21.11 -11.46
C ARG A 73 -5.01 -20.79 -10.63
N TYR A 74 -4.93 -19.78 -9.77
CA TYR A 74 -5.98 -19.49 -8.78
C TYR A 74 -6.93 -18.38 -9.22
N PHE A 75 -6.40 -17.36 -9.91
CA PHE A 75 -7.17 -16.20 -10.33
C PHE A 75 -6.76 -15.79 -11.75
N THR A 76 -7.68 -15.17 -12.47
CA THR A 76 -7.40 -14.57 -13.77
C THR A 76 -7.93 -13.14 -13.84
N ALA A 77 -7.16 -12.25 -14.45
CA ALA A 77 -7.53 -10.85 -14.71
C ALA A 77 -7.96 -10.71 -16.18
N LEU A 78 -9.16 -10.17 -16.41
CA LEU A 78 -9.78 -10.08 -17.72
C LEU A 78 -10.35 -8.65 -17.98
N PRO A 79 -10.11 -8.06 -19.16
CA PRO A 79 -9.19 -8.53 -20.19
C PRO A 79 -7.72 -8.37 -19.74
N PRO A 80 -6.80 -9.25 -20.19
CA PRO A 80 -5.39 -9.16 -19.84
C PRO A 80 -4.68 -7.98 -20.53
N LEU A 81 -5.26 -7.45 -21.61
CA LEU A 81 -4.80 -6.25 -22.33
C LEU A 81 -6.01 -5.49 -22.85
N GLN A 82 -6.07 -4.19 -22.61
CA GLN A 82 -7.12 -3.31 -23.14
C GLN A 82 -6.57 -1.95 -23.51
N ARG A 83 -7.23 -1.28 -24.45
CA ARG A 83 -6.95 0.12 -24.79
C ARG A 83 -7.90 1.02 -24.02
N ILE A 84 -7.37 2.05 -23.37
CA ILE A 84 -8.13 3.04 -22.62
C ILE A 84 -7.88 4.40 -23.25
N GLU A 85 -8.95 5.03 -23.74
CA GLU A 85 -8.92 6.34 -24.38
C GLU A 85 -8.56 7.45 -23.38
N PRO A 86 -8.15 8.64 -23.84
CA PRO A 86 -7.82 9.77 -22.96
C PRO A 86 -8.96 10.09 -22.00
N LYS A 87 -8.64 10.41 -20.75
CA LYS A 87 -9.59 10.75 -19.68
C LYS A 87 -10.73 9.74 -19.47
N SER A 88 -10.55 8.51 -19.92
CA SER A 88 -11.55 7.44 -19.85
C SER A 88 -11.14 6.38 -18.85
N ASP A 89 -12.10 5.57 -18.44
CA ASP A 89 -11.90 4.46 -17.52
C ASP A 89 -12.00 3.12 -18.26
N GLY A 90 -11.10 2.20 -17.95
CA GLY A 90 -11.18 0.78 -18.27
C GLY A 90 -11.53 -0.03 -17.03
N GLN A 91 -11.92 -1.29 -17.23
CA GLN A 91 -12.23 -2.19 -16.11
C GLN A 91 -11.49 -3.51 -16.30
N VAL A 92 -10.93 -4.02 -15.20
CA VAL A 92 -10.35 -5.35 -15.13
C VAL A 92 -11.16 -6.16 -14.13
N LYS A 93 -11.81 -7.21 -14.62
CA LYS A 93 -12.49 -8.20 -13.81
C LYS A 93 -11.50 -9.27 -13.39
N VAL A 94 -11.34 -9.46 -12.09
CA VAL A 94 -10.60 -10.59 -11.52
C VAL A 94 -11.61 -11.65 -11.08
N GLN A 95 -11.43 -12.90 -11.52
CA GLN A 95 -12.29 -14.01 -11.14
C GLN A 95 -11.47 -15.21 -10.69
N PRO A 96 -11.99 -16.03 -9.76
CA PRO A 96 -11.31 -17.22 -9.27
C PRO A 96 -11.42 -18.34 -10.30
N LEU A 97 -10.45 -19.23 -10.29
CA LEU A 97 -10.45 -20.48 -11.04
C LEU A 97 -10.71 -21.65 -10.08
N PRO A 98 -11.07 -22.85 -10.56
CA PRO A 98 -11.37 -23.98 -9.69
C PRO A 98 -10.27 -24.31 -8.66
N ALA A 99 -8.99 -24.09 -9.01
CA ALA A 99 -7.89 -24.33 -8.09
C ALA A 99 -7.87 -23.39 -6.88
N ALA A 100 -8.58 -22.24 -6.90
CA ALA A 100 -8.69 -21.35 -5.74
C ALA A 100 -9.28 -22.06 -4.51
N ALA A 101 -10.10 -23.09 -4.71
CA ALA A 101 -10.64 -23.92 -3.64
C ALA A 101 -9.56 -24.70 -2.86
N SER A 102 -8.36 -24.88 -3.44
CA SER A 102 -7.23 -25.54 -2.77
C SER A 102 -6.40 -24.60 -1.89
N LEU A 103 -6.65 -23.28 -1.95
CA LEU A 103 -5.99 -22.32 -1.05
C LEU A 103 -6.43 -22.56 0.40
N PRO A 104 -5.60 -22.20 1.40
CA PRO A 104 -5.99 -22.25 2.79
C PRO A 104 -7.32 -21.53 3.02
N GLN A 105 -8.29 -22.23 3.62
CA GLN A 105 -9.62 -21.68 3.88
C GLN A 105 -9.76 -21.09 5.30
N ASP A 106 -8.72 -21.22 6.13
CA ASP A 106 -8.69 -20.78 7.54
C ASP A 106 -7.91 -19.47 7.76
N ARG A 107 -7.32 -18.91 6.70
CA ARG A 107 -6.51 -17.68 6.70
C ARG A 107 -6.47 -17.04 5.32
N GLU A 108 -6.08 -15.76 5.26
CA GLU A 108 -5.85 -15.08 4.00
C GLU A 108 -4.66 -15.67 3.22
N SER A 109 -4.72 -15.57 1.89
CA SER A 109 -3.60 -15.84 0.99
C SER A 109 -3.19 -14.56 0.25
N LEU A 110 -1.90 -14.34 0.09
CA LEU A 110 -1.34 -13.16 -0.57
C LEU A 110 -1.05 -13.44 -2.05
N PHE A 111 -1.45 -12.50 -2.89
CA PHE A 111 -1.09 -12.37 -4.29
C PHE A 111 -0.78 -10.90 -4.59
N TYR A 112 -0.40 -10.62 -5.83
CA TYR A 112 -0.25 -9.25 -6.31
C TYR A 112 -1.01 -9.04 -7.61
N PHE A 113 -1.81 -7.97 -7.65
CA PHE A 113 -2.43 -7.50 -8.89
C PHE A 113 -1.50 -6.49 -9.54
N ASN A 114 -1.15 -6.74 -10.80
CA ASN A 114 -0.24 -5.92 -11.56
C ASN A 114 -0.97 -5.25 -12.72
N VAL A 115 -0.68 -3.98 -12.94
CA VAL A 115 -1.12 -3.21 -14.09
C VAL A 115 0.09 -2.51 -14.70
N ARG A 116 0.38 -2.80 -15.97
CA ARG A 116 1.43 -2.13 -16.74
C ARG A 116 0.79 -1.30 -17.85
N GLU A 117 1.11 -0.02 -17.86
CA GLU A 117 0.74 0.84 -18.98
C GLU A 117 1.71 0.63 -20.14
N ILE A 118 1.21 0.68 -21.36
CA ILE A 118 2.02 0.67 -22.58
C ILE A 118 1.65 1.94 -23.34
N PRO A 119 2.53 2.95 -23.33
CA PRO A 119 2.26 4.22 -23.98
C PRO A 119 2.27 4.06 -25.51
N PRO A 120 1.59 4.96 -26.25
CA PRO A 120 1.63 4.94 -27.71
C PRO A 120 3.03 5.28 -28.19
N LYS A 121 3.47 4.68 -29.30
CA LYS A 121 4.80 4.92 -29.87
C LYS A 121 5.02 6.42 -30.11
N SER A 122 6.18 6.93 -29.69
CA SER A 122 6.62 8.30 -30.00
C SER A 122 7.03 8.43 -31.48
N ASP A 123 6.57 9.49 -32.13
CA ASP A 123 6.98 9.85 -33.50
C ASP A 123 8.30 10.63 -33.54
N LYS A 124 8.86 10.99 -32.37
CA LYS A 124 10.09 11.76 -32.28
C LYS A 124 11.32 10.84 -32.26
N PRO A 125 12.35 11.11 -33.10
CA PRO A 125 13.60 10.37 -33.05
C PRO A 125 14.30 10.60 -31.70
N ASN A 126 15.10 9.62 -31.27
CA ASN A 126 15.92 9.68 -30.06
C ASN A 126 15.13 9.99 -28.77
N THR A 127 13.95 9.36 -28.62
CA THR A 127 13.14 9.52 -27.41
C THR A 127 13.25 8.32 -26.48
N LEU A 128 13.44 8.59 -25.18
CA LEU A 128 13.25 7.62 -24.11
C LEU A 128 11.78 7.66 -23.69
N GLN A 129 11.15 6.49 -23.69
CA GLN A 129 9.76 6.34 -23.28
C GLN A 129 9.68 5.45 -22.05
N LEU A 130 9.03 5.97 -21.01
CA LEU A 130 8.82 5.25 -19.75
C LEU A 130 7.44 4.60 -19.76
N ALA A 131 7.37 3.37 -19.27
CA ALA A 131 6.14 2.62 -19.05
C ALA A 131 6.08 2.25 -17.57
N LEU A 132 5.07 2.76 -16.86
CA LEU A 132 4.90 2.47 -15.44
C LEU A 132 4.16 1.16 -15.21
N GLN A 133 4.59 0.43 -14.18
CA GLN A 133 3.93 -0.76 -13.68
C GLN A 133 3.54 -0.53 -12.23
N THR A 134 2.24 -0.58 -11.96
CA THR A 134 1.68 -0.53 -10.61
C THR A 134 1.44 -1.96 -10.13
N ARG A 135 2.00 -2.30 -8.97
CA ARG A 135 1.80 -3.58 -8.29
C ARG A 135 1.14 -3.33 -6.94
N ILE A 136 -0.06 -3.85 -6.75
CA ILE A 136 -0.82 -3.73 -5.49
C ILE A 136 -1.05 -5.10 -4.86
N LYS A 137 -1.11 -5.14 -3.53
CA LYS A 137 -1.38 -6.38 -2.79
C LYS A 137 -2.81 -6.84 -3.08
N PHE A 138 -2.97 -8.12 -3.38
CA PHE A 138 -4.25 -8.80 -3.57
C PHE A 138 -4.38 -9.85 -2.47
N PHE A 139 -5.38 -9.68 -1.59
CA PHE A 139 -5.64 -10.60 -0.50
C PHE A 139 -6.85 -11.45 -0.84
N TYR A 140 -6.65 -12.76 -0.99
CA TYR A 140 -7.76 -13.70 -1.01
C TYR A 140 -8.21 -13.96 0.42
N ARG A 141 -9.48 -13.66 0.71
CA ARG A 141 -10.09 -13.81 2.02
C ARG A 141 -11.17 -14.89 1.97
N PRO A 142 -10.88 -16.12 2.43
CA PRO A 142 -11.86 -17.20 2.46
C PRO A 142 -13.14 -16.84 3.21
N VAL A 143 -14.25 -17.51 2.90
CA VAL A 143 -15.56 -17.23 3.52
C VAL A 143 -15.52 -17.33 5.05
N ALA A 144 -14.81 -18.33 5.58
CA ALA A 144 -14.67 -18.52 7.02
C ALA A 144 -13.88 -17.39 7.72
N VAL A 145 -12.98 -16.73 6.99
CA VAL A 145 -12.19 -15.58 7.48
C VAL A 145 -12.99 -14.29 7.31
N ALA A 146 -13.67 -14.10 6.18
CA ALA A 146 -14.53 -12.94 5.92
C ALA A 146 -15.63 -12.77 6.98
N ARG A 147 -16.17 -13.89 7.50
CA ARG A 147 -17.16 -13.89 8.60
C ARG A 147 -16.62 -13.38 9.95
N GLN A 148 -15.29 -13.31 10.12
CA GLN A 148 -14.66 -12.84 11.35
C GLN A 148 -14.43 -11.32 11.35
N VAL A 149 -14.75 -10.62 10.25
CA VAL A 149 -14.63 -9.16 10.17
C VAL A 149 -15.67 -8.52 11.08
N ASP A 150 -15.19 -7.95 12.20
CA ASP A 150 -15.96 -7.11 13.10
C ASP A 150 -15.63 -5.64 12.82
N LYS A 151 -16.65 -4.86 12.46
CA LYS A 151 -16.50 -3.41 12.19
C LYS A 151 -16.32 -2.59 13.47
N THR A 152 -16.71 -3.12 14.62
CA THR A 152 -16.63 -2.46 15.92
C THR A 152 -15.30 -2.73 16.62
N HIS A 153 -14.77 -3.95 16.48
CA HIS A 153 -13.47 -4.36 17.00
C HIS A 153 -12.59 -4.87 15.85
N PRO A 154 -11.92 -3.96 15.11
CA PRO A 154 -11.07 -4.34 13.98
C PRO A 154 -10.01 -5.36 14.39
N TRP A 155 -9.77 -6.38 13.57
CA TRP A 155 -8.83 -7.46 13.92
C TRP A 155 -7.41 -6.97 14.19
N GLN A 156 -7.04 -5.80 13.66
CA GLN A 156 -5.76 -5.14 13.90
C GLN A 156 -5.54 -4.80 15.39
N THR A 157 -6.61 -4.64 16.19
CA THR A 157 -6.49 -4.41 17.65
C THR A 157 -5.94 -5.63 18.38
N LYS A 158 -5.95 -6.82 17.76
CA LYS A 158 -5.36 -8.05 18.33
C LYS A 158 -3.84 -8.12 18.18
N LEU A 159 -3.22 -7.18 17.47
CA LEU A 159 -1.76 -7.08 17.36
C LEU A 159 -1.14 -6.88 18.75
N THR A 160 -0.06 -7.61 19.05
CA THR A 160 0.71 -7.37 20.28
C THR A 160 2.16 -7.08 19.94
N LEU A 161 2.81 -6.31 20.81
CA LEU A 161 4.25 -6.03 20.71
C LEU A 161 4.96 -6.69 21.88
N THR A 162 6.16 -7.21 21.65
CA THR A 162 7.06 -7.65 22.72
C THR A 162 8.44 -7.04 22.52
N TYR A 163 8.92 -6.32 23.52
CA TYR A 163 10.27 -5.77 23.55
C TYR A 163 11.25 -6.87 23.92
N GLN A 164 12.19 -7.19 23.04
CA GLN A 164 13.16 -8.27 23.26
C GLN A 164 14.54 -7.88 22.74
N GLY A 165 15.51 -7.77 23.67
CA GLY A 165 16.89 -7.41 23.31
C GLY A 165 16.95 -6.10 22.53
N ASP A 166 17.54 -6.15 21.33
CA ASP A 166 17.67 -5.02 20.41
C ASP A 166 16.51 -4.88 19.41
N GLY A 167 15.41 -5.61 19.58
CA GLY A 167 14.28 -5.62 18.66
C GLY A 167 12.90 -5.50 19.32
N VAL A 168 11.89 -5.29 18.48
CA VAL A 168 10.48 -5.37 18.86
C VAL A 168 9.81 -6.44 18.00
N ILE A 169 9.22 -7.44 18.65
CA ILE A 169 8.41 -8.46 18.00
C ILE A 169 7.00 -7.90 17.81
N PHE A 170 6.50 -7.97 16.58
CA PHE A 170 5.11 -7.75 16.22
C PHE A 170 4.45 -9.11 16.04
N ASP A 171 3.45 -9.43 16.86
CA ASP A 171 2.76 -10.72 16.86
C ASP A 171 1.32 -10.54 16.34
N ASN A 172 1.04 -11.15 15.19
CA ASN A 172 -0.27 -11.18 14.55
C ASN A 172 -0.95 -12.53 14.82
N PRO A 173 -1.83 -12.65 15.82
CA PRO A 173 -2.55 -13.90 16.09
C PRO A 173 -3.73 -14.14 15.12
N THR A 174 -4.01 -13.20 14.20
CA THR A 174 -5.24 -13.20 13.40
C THR A 174 -5.10 -14.01 12.11
N PRO A 175 -6.22 -14.42 11.47
CA PRO A 175 -6.19 -15.05 10.16
C PRO A 175 -5.98 -14.06 8.98
N PHE A 176 -5.71 -12.78 9.26
CA PHE A 176 -5.54 -11.72 8.26
C PHE A 176 -4.07 -11.30 8.15
N TYR A 177 -3.66 -10.77 7.00
CA TYR A 177 -2.40 -10.04 6.89
C TYR A 177 -2.50 -8.67 7.54
N LEU A 178 -1.46 -8.26 8.27
CA LEU A 178 -1.33 -6.90 8.80
C LEU A 178 -0.27 -6.12 8.03
N VAL A 179 -0.62 -4.92 7.56
CA VAL A 179 0.32 -4.00 6.91
C VAL A 179 0.64 -2.86 7.85
N ILE A 180 1.82 -2.90 8.45
CA ILE A 180 2.30 -1.90 9.40
C ILE A 180 3.12 -0.85 8.64
N SER A 181 2.67 0.41 8.68
CA SER A 181 3.30 1.52 7.97
C SER A 181 4.35 2.24 8.79
N ASN A 182 4.19 2.27 10.12
CA ASN A 182 5.12 2.95 11.03
C ASN A 182 4.92 2.45 12.47
N ALA A 183 5.92 2.69 13.31
CA ALA A 183 5.84 2.51 14.75
C ALA A 183 6.69 3.57 15.43
N GLY A 184 6.15 4.27 16.44
CA GLY A 184 6.83 5.36 17.14
C GLY A 184 6.34 5.54 18.57
N SER A 185 6.95 6.49 19.27
CA SER A 185 6.59 6.83 20.66
C SER A 185 5.27 7.62 20.77
N LYS A 186 4.91 8.32 19.69
CA LYS A 186 3.68 9.09 19.56
C LYS A 186 3.17 9.06 18.11
N GLU A 187 2.01 9.64 17.90
CA GLU A 187 1.41 9.77 16.57
C GLU A 187 2.33 10.50 15.58
N ASN A 188 2.33 10.08 14.32
CA ASN A 188 3.17 10.60 13.23
C ASN A 188 4.69 10.50 13.44
N GLU A 189 5.15 9.80 14.48
CA GLU A 189 6.55 9.43 14.63
C GLU A 189 6.83 8.04 14.05
N THR A 190 8.06 7.87 13.58
CA THR A 190 8.61 6.58 13.17
C THR A 190 9.96 6.40 13.84
N ALA A 191 10.13 5.31 14.58
CA ALA A 191 11.38 4.94 15.20
C ALA A 191 12.47 4.77 14.13
N SER A 192 13.67 5.27 14.42
CA SER A 192 14.81 5.14 13.51
C SER A 192 15.10 3.67 13.22
N GLY A 193 15.27 3.33 11.94
CA GLY A 193 15.49 1.96 11.47
C GLY A 193 14.21 1.13 11.26
N PHE A 194 13.02 1.66 11.56
CA PHE A 194 11.78 0.97 11.25
C PHE A 194 11.61 0.83 9.72
N LYS A 195 11.18 -0.35 9.29
CA LYS A 195 10.77 -0.63 7.90
C LYS A 195 9.35 -1.15 7.93
N ASN A 196 8.56 -0.80 6.91
CA ASN A 196 7.19 -1.27 6.77
C ASN A 196 7.14 -2.80 6.85
N LEU A 197 6.18 -3.32 7.60
CA LEU A 197 6.02 -4.76 7.80
C LEU A 197 4.75 -5.24 7.12
N LEU A 198 4.84 -6.38 6.45
CA LEU A 198 3.70 -7.19 6.06
C LEU A 198 3.78 -8.47 6.90
N ILE A 199 2.89 -8.59 7.89
CA ILE A 199 2.91 -9.71 8.84
C ILE A 199 1.84 -10.70 8.39
N ALA A 200 2.23 -11.95 8.11
CA ALA A 200 1.31 -12.96 7.65
C ALA A 200 0.34 -13.42 8.76
N PRO A 201 -0.76 -14.10 8.40
CA PRO A 201 -1.66 -14.68 9.38
C PRO A 201 -0.94 -15.62 10.36
N ARG A 202 -1.15 -15.41 11.66
CA ARG A 202 -0.57 -16.23 12.75
C ARG A 202 0.97 -16.21 12.78
N GLU A 203 1.57 -15.12 12.35
CA GLU A 203 3.03 -14.94 12.28
C GLU A 203 3.52 -13.88 13.29
N LYS A 204 4.79 -14.05 13.71
CA LYS A 204 5.54 -13.06 14.48
C LYS A 204 6.71 -12.54 13.65
N VAL A 205 6.87 -11.22 13.57
CA VAL A 205 7.98 -10.57 12.85
C VAL A 205 8.75 -9.67 13.79
N THR A 206 10.08 -9.82 13.81
CA THR A 206 10.97 -8.97 14.60
C THR A 206 11.42 -7.78 13.78
N SER A 207 11.12 -6.57 14.26
CA SER A 207 11.63 -5.32 13.71
C SER A 207 12.91 -4.91 14.43
N PRO A 208 13.97 -4.46 13.72
CA PRO A 208 15.26 -4.09 14.31
C PRO A 208 15.24 -2.70 14.96
N ILE A 209 14.15 -2.36 15.64
CA ILE A 209 13.98 -1.12 16.38
C ILE A 209 14.11 -1.40 17.87
N LYS A 210 14.67 -0.44 18.62
CA LYS A 210 14.82 -0.57 20.08
C LYS A 210 13.49 -0.29 20.77
N GLY A 211 13.02 -1.18 21.65
CA GLY A 211 11.79 -0.96 22.43
C GLY A 211 11.81 0.35 23.23
N ALA A 212 12.99 0.79 23.70
CA ALA A 212 13.16 2.08 24.36
C ALA A 212 12.74 3.29 23.50
N SER A 213 12.89 3.20 22.17
CA SER A 213 12.46 4.28 21.24
C SER A 213 10.94 4.40 21.09
N LEU A 214 10.20 3.37 21.52
CA LEU A 214 8.74 3.33 21.48
C LEU A 214 8.10 3.75 22.82
N GLY A 215 8.86 3.74 23.91
CA GLY A 215 8.37 4.08 25.24
C GLY A 215 7.32 3.10 25.79
N SER A 216 6.51 3.54 26.75
CA SER A 216 5.50 2.73 27.45
C SER A 216 4.12 2.73 26.79
N SER A 217 3.89 3.61 25.81
CA SER A 217 2.61 3.78 25.11
C SER A 217 2.84 3.97 23.59
N PRO A 218 3.41 2.99 22.88
CA PRO A 218 3.68 3.13 21.46
C PRO A 218 2.45 3.46 20.63
N VAL A 219 2.67 4.15 19.52
CA VAL A 219 1.68 4.34 18.47
C VAL A 219 2.17 3.63 17.21
N VAL A 220 1.36 2.72 16.68
CA VAL A 220 1.66 1.94 15.48
C VAL A 220 0.67 2.29 14.39
N GLY A 221 1.15 2.69 13.22
CA GLY A 221 0.31 2.91 12.06
C GLY A 221 0.14 1.65 11.22
N TYR A 222 -1.07 1.44 10.71
CA TYR A 222 -1.39 0.36 9.80
C TYR A 222 -2.24 0.84 8.63
N VAL A 223 -2.29 0.04 7.57
CA VAL A 223 -3.15 0.30 6.40
C VAL A 223 -4.35 -0.63 6.44
N ASP A 224 -5.56 -0.06 6.45
CA ASP A 224 -6.83 -0.81 6.43
C ASP A 224 -7.18 -1.36 5.02
N ASP A 225 -8.29 -2.08 4.92
CA ASP A 225 -8.76 -2.67 3.65
C ASP A 225 -9.08 -1.62 2.56
N TYR A 226 -9.41 -0.39 2.98
CA TYR A 226 -9.73 0.73 2.10
C TYR A 226 -8.49 1.53 1.67
N GLY A 227 -7.30 1.12 2.12
CA GLY A 227 -6.06 1.86 1.88
C GLY A 227 -5.87 3.06 2.80
N GLY A 228 -6.74 3.23 3.80
CA GLY A 228 -6.65 4.27 4.80
C GLY A 228 -5.52 3.99 5.79
N HIS A 229 -4.75 5.02 6.12
CA HIS A 229 -3.80 4.97 7.22
C HIS A 229 -4.54 5.17 8.54
N ARG A 230 -4.40 4.20 9.43
CA ARG A 230 -4.99 4.17 10.77
C ARG A 230 -3.90 4.00 11.80
N LEU A 231 -4.21 4.26 13.05
CA LEU A 231 -3.28 4.12 14.17
C LEU A 231 -3.82 3.15 15.20
N LEU A 232 -2.91 2.56 15.97
CA LEU A 232 -3.19 1.76 17.15
C LEU A 232 -2.37 2.35 18.28
N VAL A 233 -3.02 2.70 19.38
CA VAL A 233 -2.35 3.16 20.60
C VAL A 233 -2.19 1.96 21.53
N PHE A 234 -0.98 1.70 21.97
CA PHE A 234 -0.64 0.58 22.84
C PHE A 234 -0.49 1.01 24.30
N THR A 235 -0.54 0.06 25.21
CA THR A 235 -0.10 0.22 26.60
C THR A 235 0.78 -0.98 26.97
N CYS A 236 1.98 -0.70 27.48
CA CYS A 236 2.96 -1.71 27.83
C CYS A 236 2.91 -2.05 29.33
N SER A 237 2.99 -3.34 29.64
CA SER A 237 3.20 -3.88 30.98
C SER A 237 4.45 -4.77 30.95
N GLY A 238 5.52 -4.30 31.59
CA GLY A 238 6.85 -4.87 31.40
C GLY A 238 7.27 -4.78 29.93
N ASN A 239 7.65 -5.93 29.34
CA ASN A 239 8.10 -6.01 27.95
C ASN A 239 6.97 -6.26 26.95
N THR A 240 5.72 -6.46 27.39
CA THR A 240 4.59 -6.78 26.50
C THR A 240 3.68 -5.58 26.36
N CYS A 241 3.32 -5.22 25.13
CA CYS A 241 2.39 -4.15 24.84
C CYS A 241 1.15 -4.70 24.12
N LYS A 242 -0.03 -4.26 24.56
CA LYS A 242 -1.31 -4.58 23.95
C LYS A 242 -2.00 -3.31 23.49
N VAL A 243 -2.81 -3.41 22.44
CA VAL A 243 -3.61 -2.28 21.97
C VAL A 243 -4.58 -1.84 23.08
N ASN A 244 -4.63 -0.54 23.31
CA ASN A 244 -5.64 0.12 24.10
C ASN A 244 -6.68 0.69 23.13
N GLU A 245 -7.80 -0.02 22.97
CA GLU A 245 -8.81 0.34 21.98
C GLU A 245 -9.52 1.67 22.28
N GLU A 246 -9.70 2.02 23.55
CA GLU A 246 -10.30 3.29 23.93
C GLU A 246 -9.42 4.47 23.50
N LYS A 247 -8.13 4.43 23.88
CA LYS A 247 -7.17 5.45 23.45
C LYS A 247 -7.02 5.49 21.93
N THR A 248 -7.10 4.34 21.27
CA THR A 248 -7.06 4.25 19.81
C THR A 248 -8.22 5.01 19.18
N ARG A 249 -9.46 4.72 19.60
CA ARG A 249 -10.66 5.42 19.10
C ARG A 249 -10.60 6.93 19.36
N ASP A 250 -10.11 7.34 20.52
CA ASP A 250 -10.00 8.76 20.86
C ASP A 250 -8.96 9.49 20.00
N ALA A 251 -7.84 8.83 19.70
CA ALA A 251 -6.82 9.37 18.80
C ALA A 251 -7.35 9.46 17.35
N GLU A 252 -8.05 8.43 16.86
CA GLU A 252 -8.65 8.46 15.52
C GLU A 252 -9.72 9.54 15.37
N LYS A 253 -10.53 9.81 16.42
CA LYS A 253 -11.49 10.92 16.41
C LYS A 253 -10.82 12.29 16.30
N LYS A 254 -9.65 12.47 16.93
CA LYS A 254 -8.89 13.71 16.87
C LYS A 254 -8.25 13.93 15.50
N ALA A 255 -7.74 12.86 14.88
CA ALA A 255 -7.12 12.93 13.56
C ALA A 255 -8.11 13.24 12.42
N ASN A 256 -9.41 12.97 12.61
CA ASN A 256 -10.46 13.23 11.62
C ASN A 256 -11.20 14.57 11.84
N LYS A 257 -10.73 15.42 12.75
CA LYS A 257 -11.24 16.78 12.99
C LYS A 257 -10.35 17.82 12.33
#